data_AF-A0A963E8U0-F1
#
_entry.id   AF-A0A963E8U0-F1
#
_cell.length_a   1.000
_cell.length_b   1.000
_cell.length_c   1.000
_cell.angle_alpha   90.00
_cell.angle_beta   90.00
_cell.angle_gamma   90.00
#
_symmetry.space_group_name_H-M   'P 1'
#
loop_
_entity.id
_entity.type
_entity.pdbx_description
1 polymer ?
#
loop_
_entity_poly.entity_id
_entity_poly.type
_entity_poly.pdbx_seq_one_letter_code
_entity_poly.pdbx_strand_id
1 'polypeptide(L)'
;MEIDLQRVELSAWTDRFATLPLCYAASADQGIAIASRADQIPGARRDPDPQAIFDYLYFHVIPAPTTIYADVRRAPPASQVRLSAGRPAEVTSWWTPRFSPMPERHADLNGLKSRFMEIVGRAVAKESTGHFAAFLSGGTDS
;
A
#
# COMPACT_ATOMS: atom_id res chain seq x y z
N MET A 1 12.23 -5.65 4.05
CA MET A 1 12.14 -5.64 5.52
C MET A 1 13.55 -5.75 6.07
N GLU A 2 13.79 -5.09 7.19
CA GLU A 2 15.02 -5.14 7.97
C GLU A 2 14.65 -5.50 9.42
N ILE A 3 15.44 -6.37 10.05
CA ILE A 3 15.25 -6.80 11.44
C ILE A 3 16.54 -6.51 12.19
N ASP A 4 16.44 -5.74 13.27
CA ASP A 4 17.51 -5.53 14.23
C ASP A 4 17.16 -6.26 15.53
N LEU A 5 17.82 -7.40 15.75
CA LEU A 5 17.62 -8.23 16.94
C LEU A 5 18.25 -7.66 18.21
N GLN A 6 19.25 -6.78 18.09
CA GLN A 6 19.87 -6.13 19.25
C GLN A 6 18.94 -5.07 19.84
N ARG A 7 18.20 -4.37 18.98
CA ARG A 7 17.22 -3.33 19.37
C ARG A 7 15.79 -3.84 19.44
N VAL A 8 15.52 -5.07 19.00
CA VAL A 8 14.18 -5.64 18.85
C VAL A 8 13.29 -4.71 18.01
N GLU A 9 13.83 -4.34 16.83
CA GLU A 9 13.21 -3.43 15.87
C GLU A 9 12.98 -4.13 14.53
N LEU A 10 11.84 -3.82 13.91
CA LEU A 10 11.52 -4.24 12.55
C LEU A 10 11.18 -3.00 11.72
N SER A 11 11.84 -2.86 10.57
CA SER A 11 11.48 -1.88 9.55
C SER A 11 10.97 -2.57 8.29
N ALA A 12 9.83 -2.13 7.78
CA ALA A 12 9.25 -2.62 6.54
C ALA A 12 8.76 -1.46 5.67
N TRP A 13 8.72 -1.67 4.36
CA TRP A 13 8.38 -0.62 3.40
C TRP A 13 7.34 -1.14 2.42
N THR A 14 6.40 -0.27 2.05
CA THR A 14 5.54 -0.48 0.89
C THR A 14 6.13 0.22 -0.32
N ASP A 15 5.82 -0.28 -1.51
CA ASP A 15 6.06 0.45 -2.76
C ASP A 15 5.17 1.71 -2.85
N ARG A 16 5.32 2.49 -3.94
CA ARG A 16 4.64 3.78 -4.12
C ARG A 16 3.11 3.70 -4.11
N PHE A 17 2.54 2.55 -4.43
CA PHE A 17 1.11 2.32 -4.51
C PHE A 17 0.61 1.25 -3.52
N ALA A 18 1.50 0.70 -2.68
CA ALA A 18 1.21 -0.45 -1.82
C ALA A 18 0.59 -1.62 -2.61
N THR A 19 1.14 -1.92 -3.80
CA THR A 19 0.70 -3.07 -4.63
C THR A 19 0.87 -4.39 -3.89
N LEU A 20 1.85 -4.48 -2.99
CA LEU A 20 1.97 -5.54 -2.00
C LEU A 20 1.54 -5.01 -0.63
N PRO A 21 0.37 -5.43 -0.11
CA PRO A 21 -0.10 -4.94 1.18
C PRO A 21 0.83 -5.36 2.32
N LEU A 22 1.00 -4.46 3.30
CA LEU A 22 1.76 -4.68 4.52
C LEU A 22 0.86 -4.35 5.72
N CYS A 23 0.42 -5.38 6.43
CA CYS A 23 -0.30 -5.24 7.70
C CYS A 23 0.65 -5.41 8.86
N TYR A 24 0.38 -4.72 9.96
CA TYR A 24 1.20 -4.78 11.16
C TYR A 24 0.36 -4.61 12.44
N ALA A 25 0.89 -5.15 13.53
CA ALA A 25 0.43 -4.92 14.89
C ALA A 25 1.65 -4.76 15.81
N ALA A 26 1.53 -3.86 16.78
CA ALA A 26 2.51 -3.68 17.83
C ALA A 26 1.77 -3.36 19.14
N SER A 27 1.95 -4.20 20.15
CA SER A 27 1.43 -3.99 21.49
C SER A 27 2.43 -4.53 22.53
N ALA A 28 2.39 -3.97 23.74
CA ALA A 28 3.20 -4.45 24.85
C ALA A 28 2.97 -5.95 25.14
N ASP A 29 1.74 -6.42 24.94
CA ASP A 29 1.32 -7.79 25.28
C ASP A 29 1.51 -8.79 24.11
N GLN A 30 1.56 -8.30 22.86
CA GLN A 30 1.56 -9.14 21.64
C GLN A 30 2.89 -9.12 20.88
N GLY A 31 3.85 -8.28 21.30
CA GLY A 31 5.11 -8.09 20.57
C GLY A 31 4.93 -7.31 19.27
N ILE A 32 5.81 -7.56 18.30
CA ILE A 32 5.78 -6.96 16.96
C ILE A 32 5.42 -8.02 15.93
N ALA A 33 4.48 -7.71 15.04
CA ALA A 33 4.03 -8.63 14.01
C ALA A 33 3.75 -7.91 12.69
N ILE A 34 4.08 -8.57 11.57
CA ILE A 34 3.72 -8.13 10.22
C ILE A 34 3.17 -9.31 9.41
N ALA A 35 2.32 -9.00 8.43
CA ALA A 35 1.80 -9.97 7.46
C ALA A 35 1.35 -9.25 6.18
N SER A 36 1.14 -9.98 5.08
CA SER A 36 0.58 -9.40 3.85
C SER A 36 -0.94 -9.18 3.93
N ARG A 37 -1.61 -9.79 4.91
CA ARG A 37 -3.05 -9.63 5.16
C ARG A 37 -3.34 -9.44 6.64
N ALA A 38 -4.40 -8.70 6.94
CA ALA A 38 -4.76 -8.37 8.32
C ALA A 38 -5.17 -9.61 9.14
N ASP A 39 -5.83 -10.57 8.51
CA ASP A 39 -6.27 -11.84 9.11
C ASP A 39 -5.13 -12.81 9.39
N GLN A 40 -3.94 -12.53 8.86
CA GLN A 40 -2.74 -13.34 9.05
C GLN A 40 -1.83 -12.80 10.16
N ILE A 41 -2.17 -11.69 10.80
CA ILE A 41 -1.39 -11.18 11.93
C ILE A 41 -1.49 -12.16 13.12
N PRO A 42 -0.37 -12.69 13.61
CA PRO A 42 -0.36 -13.56 14.77
C PRO A 42 -0.70 -12.78 16.04
N GLY A 43 -1.45 -13.43 16.94
CA GLY A 43 -1.78 -12.87 18.25
C GLY A 43 -2.84 -11.75 18.25
N ALA A 44 -3.27 -11.25 17.09
CA ALA A 44 -4.32 -10.24 17.00
C ALA A 44 -5.66 -10.75 17.58
N ARG A 45 -6.35 -9.89 18.35
CA ARG A 45 -7.67 -10.14 18.91
C ARG A 45 -8.74 -10.26 17.84
N ARG A 46 -8.56 -9.52 16.73
CA ARG A 46 -9.47 -9.53 15.57
C ARG A 46 -10.89 -9.04 15.88
N ASP A 47 -11.02 -8.16 16.87
CA ASP A 47 -12.27 -7.46 17.14
C ASP A 47 -12.56 -6.50 15.97
N PRO A 48 -13.76 -6.54 15.37
CA PRO A 48 -14.12 -5.61 14.31
C PRO A 48 -14.10 -4.16 14.81
N ASP A 49 -13.49 -3.27 14.03
CA ASP A 49 -13.56 -1.82 14.27
C ASP A 49 -14.87 -1.26 13.68
N PRO A 50 -15.79 -0.71 14.51
CA PRO A 50 -17.03 -0.11 14.01
C PRO A 50 -16.80 1.00 12.98
N GLN A 51 -15.69 1.75 13.12
CA GLN A 51 -15.33 2.78 12.14
C GLN A 51 -14.95 2.13 10.80
N ALA A 52 -14.24 1.00 10.80
CA ALA A 52 -13.89 0.31 9.57
C ALA A 52 -15.12 -0.26 8.85
N ILE A 53 -16.15 -0.69 9.59
CA ILE A 53 -17.43 -1.09 9.00
C ILE A 53 -18.11 0.10 8.33
N PHE A 54 -18.14 1.25 9.00
CA PHE A 54 -18.66 2.49 8.40
C PHE A 54 -17.86 2.87 7.14
N ASP A 55 -16.53 2.87 7.20
CA ASP A 55 -15.67 3.22 6.08
C ASP A 55 -15.91 2.29 4.88
N TYR A 56 -16.09 0.99 5.12
CA TYR A 56 -16.43 0.05 4.05
C TYR A 56 -17.78 0.37 3.42
N LEU A 57 -18.81 0.64 4.22
CA LEU A 57 -20.15 0.98 3.70
C LEU A 57 -20.16 2.33 2.96
N TYR A 58 -19.33 3.28 3.38
CA TYR A 58 -19.28 4.61 2.79
C TYR A 58 -18.38 4.68 1.53
N PHE A 59 -17.19 4.09 1.57
CA PHE A 59 -16.20 4.15 0.49
C PHE A 59 -16.18 2.90 -0.40
N HIS A 60 -16.91 1.84 -0.06
CA HIS A 60 -16.80 0.50 -0.67
C HIS A 60 -15.41 -0.14 -0.53
N VAL A 61 -14.58 0.39 0.38
CA VAL A 61 -13.25 -0.09 0.74
C VAL A 61 -12.90 0.44 2.13
N ILE A 62 -12.07 -0.29 2.89
CA ILE A 62 -11.49 0.24 4.13
C ILE A 62 -10.16 0.91 3.75
N PRO A 63 -10.00 2.23 3.85
CA PRO A 63 -8.75 2.91 3.51
C PRO A 63 -7.65 2.63 4.54
N ALA A 64 -6.39 2.60 4.09
CA ALA A 64 -5.27 2.64 5.02
C ALA A 64 -5.30 3.96 5.83
N PRO A 65 -4.86 3.96 7.10
CA PRO A 65 -4.14 2.87 7.78
C PRO A 65 -5.04 1.82 8.45
N THR A 66 -6.36 1.94 8.35
CA THR A 66 -7.31 1.08 9.04
C THR A 66 -7.45 -0.28 8.35
N THR A 67 -7.80 -1.30 9.14
CA THR A 67 -8.27 -2.60 8.67
C THR A 67 -9.60 -2.93 9.33
N ILE A 68 -10.22 -4.05 8.98
CA ILE A 68 -11.44 -4.47 9.68
C ILE A 68 -11.18 -4.75 11.17
N TYR A 69 -9.94 -5.07 11.58
CA TYR A 69 -9.60 -5.39 12.96
C TYR A 69 -9.04 -4.16 13.69
N ALA A 70 -9.57 -3.87 14.87
CA ALA A 70 -9.20 -2.68 15.65
C ALA A 70 -7.72 -2.63 16.07
N ASP A 71 -7.10 -3.79 16.25
CA ASP A 71 -5.71 -3.94 16.68
C ASP A 71 -4.70 -4.17 15.54
N VAL A 72 -5.18 -4.17 14.29
CA VAL A 72 -4.33 -4.35 13.10
C VAL A 72 -4.40 -3.12 12.20
N ARG A 73 -3.24 -2.62 11.80
CA ARG A 73 -3.10 -1.51 10.84
C ARG A 73 -2.50 -2.01 9.53
N ARG A 74 -2.79 -1.29 8.44
CA ARG A 74 -2.17 -1.50 7.13
C ARG A 74 -1.34 -0.28 6.76
N ALA A 75 -0.12 -0.50 6.33
CA ALA A 75 0.78 0.56 5.90
C ALA A 75 0.17 1.34 4.72
N PRO A 76 0.18 2.69 4.75
CA PRO A 76 -0.17 3.49 3.58
C PRO A 76 0.83 3.27 2.44
N PRO A 77 0.49 3.66 1.20
CA PRO A 77 1.45 3.69 0.10
C PRO A 77 2.71 4.50 0.44
N ALA A 78 3.82 4.16 -0.20
CA ALA A 78 5.10 4.83 -0.07
C ALA A 78 5.57 5.06 1.38
N SER A 79 5.27 4.13 2.28
CA SER A 79 5.57 4.29 3.70
C SER A 79 6.64 3.32 4.20
N GLN A 80 7.47 3.79 5.14
CA GLN A 80 8.24 2.98 6.06
C GLN A 80 7.42 2.81 7.34
N VAL A 81 7.27 1.57 7.79
CA VAL A 81 6.73 1.21 9.10
C VAL A 81 7.88 0.71 9.95
N ARG A 82 8.14 1.38 11.07
CA ARG A 82 9.11 0.97 12.09
C ARG A 82 8.35 0.54 13.35
N LEU A 83 8.62 -0.69 13.79
CA LEU A 83 8.03 -1.31 14.98
C LEU A 83 9.14 -1.60 15.98
N SER A 84 8.92 -1.22 17.24
CA SER A 84 9.80 -1.57 18.36
C SER A 84 8.96 -2.11 19.50
N ALA A 85 9.49 -3.10 20.23
CA ALA A 85 8.78 -3.68 21.38
C ALA A 85 8.43 -2.59 22.41
N GLY A 86 7.16 -2.56 22.84
CA GLY A 86 6.65 -1.61 23.83
C GLY A 86 6.56 -0.15 23.37
N ARG A 87 6.77 0.14 22.08
CA ARG A 87 6.60 1.50 21.52
C ARG A 87 5.50 1.52 20.45
N PRO A 88 4.81 2.67 20.30
CA PRO A 88 3.93 2.87 19.15
C PRO A 88 4.68 2.69 17.83
N ALA A 89 3.98 2.21 16.81
CA ALA A 89 4.53 2.14 15.47
C ALA A 89 4.83 3.55 14.92
N GLU A 90 6.00 3.72 14.33
CA GLU A 90 6.36 4.94 13.59
C GLU A 90 6.12 4.69 12.10
N VAL A 91 5.35 5.57 11.46
CA VAL A 91 5.05 5.49 10.02
C VAL A 91 5.48 6.78 9.34
N THR A 92 6.39 6.67 8.38
CA THR A 92 6.92 7.82 7.63
C THR A 92 6.78 7.57 6.14
N SER A 93 6.36 8.60 5.40
CA SER A 93 6.37 8.52 3.93
C SER A 93 7.78 8.74 3.40
N TRP A 94 8.25 7.83 2.54
CA TRP A 94 9.51 7.98 1.82
C TRP A 94 9.31 8.61 0.42
N TRP A 95 8.06 8.74 -0.04
CA TRP A 95 7.74 9.39 -1.32
C TRP A 95 6.32 9.95 -1.35
N THR A 96 6.17 11.15 -1.91
CA THR A 96 4.88 11.82 -2.11
C THR A 96 4.74 12.18 -3.59
N PRO A 97 3.62 11.83 -4.26
CA PRO A 97 3.39 12.25 -5.63
C PRO A 97 3.30 13.77 -5.71
N ARG A 98 3.93 14.37 -6.72
CA ARG A 98 3.84 15.81 -6.99
C ARG A 98 3.05 16.02 -8.27
N PHE A 99 1.90 16.66 -8.14
CA PHE A 99 1.06 17.06 -9.28
C PHE A 99 1.25 18.55 -9.50
N SER A 100 2.16 18.91 -10.41
CA SER A 100 2.34 20.29 -10.84
C SER A 100 1.65 20.47 -12.19
N PRO A 101 0.72 21.43 -12.33
CA PRO A 101 0.11 21.70 -13.63
C PRO A 101 1.20 22.11 -14.62
N MET A 102 1.18 21.49 -15.80
CA MET A 102 2.08 21.86 -16.87
C MET A 102 1.60 23.18 -17.47
N PRO A 103 2.49 24.15 -17.78
CA PRO A 103 2.05 25.41 -18.39
C PRO A 103 1.28 25.13 -19.69
N GLU A 104 0.04 25.59 -19.77
CA GLU A 104 -0.93 25.28 -20.84
C GLU A 104 -0.42 25.58 -22.26
N ARG A 105 0.60 26.43 -22.40
CA ARG A 105 1.03 26.98 -23.69
C ARG A 105 1.81 26.05 -24.61
N HIS A 106 2.18 24.82 -24.21
CA HIS A 106 3.06 23.96 -25.03
C HIS A 106 2.76 22.44 -24.98
N ALA A 107 1.55 22.02 -24.60
CA ALA A 107 1.21 20.59 -24.64
C ALA A 107 0.91 20.14 -26.09
N ASP A 108 1.91 19.67 -26.82
CA ASP A 108 1.70 18.93 -28.08
C ASP A 108 0.95 17.63 -27.77
N LEU A 109 -0.34 17.60 -28.13
CA LEU A 109 -1.21 16.45 -27.90
C LEU A 109 -0.66 15.18 -28.57
N ASN A 110 -0.05 15.29 -29.75
CA ASN A 110 0.49 14.13 -30.45
C ASN A 110 1.74 13.59 -29.73
N GLY A 111 2.60 14.47 -29.26
CA GLY A 111 3.73 14.15 -28.40
C GLY A 111 3.30 13.50 -27.09
N LEU A 112 2.28 14.06 -26.42
CA LEU A 112 1.72 13.50 -25.18
C LEU A 112 1.10 12.12 -25.39
N LYS A 113 0.33 11.93 -26.47
CA LYS A 113 -0.23 10.64 -26.85
C LYS A 113 0.87 9.62 -27.11
N SER A 114 1.89 9.98 -27.89
CA SER A 114 3.02 9.08 -28.19
C SER A 114 3.74 8.66 -26.92
N ARG A 115 4.03 9.62 -26.03
CA ARG A 115 4.67 9.37 -24.74
C ARG A 115 3.80 8.49 -23.82
N PHE A 116 2.49 8.73 -23.79
CA PHE A 116 1.56 7.92 -23.02
C PHE A 116 1.59 6.46 -23.48
N MET A 117 1.43 6.22 -24.80
CA MET A 117 1.49 4.88 -25.38
C MET A 117 2.83 4.19 -25.14
N GLU A 118 3.95 4.93 -25.18
CA GLU A 118 5.28 4.39 -24.86
C GLU A 118 5.40 3.98 -23.39
N ILE A 119 4.89 4.78 -22.45
CA ILE A 119 4.90 4.45 -21.02
C ILE A 119 4.07 3.21 -20.75
N VAL A 120 2.84 3.16 -21.29
CA VAL A 120 1.95 2.00 -21.13
C VAL A 120 2.58 0.75 -21.76
N GLY A 121 3.08 0.85 -22.99
CA GLY A 121 3.71 -0.29 -23.69
C GLY A 121 4.92 -0.84 -22.93
N ARG A 122 5.77 0.02 -22.36
CA ARG A 122 6.89 -0.42 -21.51
C ARG A 122 6.43 -1.07 -20.21
N ALA A 123 5.41 -0.52 -19.56
CA ALA A 123 4.86 -1.09 -18.33
C ALA A 123 4.30 -2.51 -18.59
N VAL A 124 3.52 -2.69 -19.66
CA VAL A 124 3.00 -4.00 -20.06
C VAL A 124 4.13 -4.97 -20.39
N ALA A 125 5.11 -4.56 -21.20
CA ALA A 125 6.23 -5.41 -21.58
C ALA A 125 7.04 -5.91 -20.37
N LYS A 126 7.19 -5.08 -19.34
CA LYS A 126 7.86 -5.45 -18.09
C LYS A 126 7.13 -6.55 -17.32
N GLU A 127 5.81 -6.50 -17.29
CA GLU A 127 4.98 -7.46 -16.51
C GLU A 127 4.59 -8.71 -17.34
N SER A 128 4.79 -8.69 -18.66
CA SER A 128 4.39 -9.77 -19.59
C SER A 128 5.45 -10.88 -19.74
N THR A 129 6.18 -11.20 -18.67
CA THR A 129 7.18 -12.29 -18.70
C THR A 129 6.53 -13.63 -18.30
N GLY A 130 6.70 -14.67 -19.12
CA GLY A 130 6.09 -15.99 -18.87
C GLY A 130 4.64 -16.08 -19.34
N HIS A 131 3.77 -16.71 -18.55
CA HIS A 131 2.35 -16.85 -18.88
C HIS A 131 1.57 -15.69 -18.26
N PHE A 132 0.87 -14.92 -19.09
CA PHE A 132 0.05 -13.79 -18.68
C PHE A 132 -1.39 -13.92 -19.19
N ALA A 133 -2.31 -13.24 -18.52
CA ALA A 133 -3.71 -13.12 -18.90
C ALA A 133 -4.21 -11.72 -18.54
N ALA A 134 -5.33 -11.30 -19.12
CA ALA A 134 -5.97 -10.01 -18.83
C ALA A 134 -7.43 -10.23 -18.41
N PHE A 135 -7.89 -9.43 -17.44
CA PHE A 135 -9.31 -9.33 -17.12
C PHE A 135 -9.94 -8.34 -18.11
N LEU A 136 -10.91 -8.79 -18.91
CA LEU A 136 -11.55 -7.98 -19.94
C LEU A 136 -12.98 -7.61 -19.51
N SER A 137 -13.16 -6.38 -19.05
CA SER A 137 -14.48 -5.86 -18.65
C SER A 137 -15.25 -5.23 -19.82
N GLY A 138 -14.56 -4.93 -20.93
CA GLY A 138 -15.10 -4.23 -22.10
C GLY A 138 -14.95 -2.71 -22.02
N GLY A 139 -14.31 -2.18 -20.96
CA GLY A 139 -13.97 -0.76 -20.84
C GLY A 139 -12.61 -0.44 -21.48
N THR A 140 -12.31 0.85 -21.63
CA THR A 140 -11.05 1.33 -22.23
C THR A 140 -9.80 0.90 -21.46
N ASP A 141 -9.92 0.67 -20.14
CA ASP A 141 -8.78 0.36 -19.26
C ASP A 141 -8.42 -1.14 -19.23
N SER A 142 -9.30 -2.01 -19.73
CA SER A 142 -9.16 -3.48 -19.70
C SER A 142 -8.75 -4.06 -21.04
#